data_AF-A0A100XYW4-F1
#
_entry.id   AF-A0A100XYW4-F1
#
_cell.length_a   1.000
_cell.length_b   1.000
_cell.length_c   1.000
_cell.angle_alpha   90.00
_cell.angle_beta   90.00
_cell.angle_gamma   90.00
#
_symmetry.space_group_name_H-M   'P 1'
#
loop_
_entity.id
_entity.type
_entity.pdbx_description
1 polymer ?
#
loop_
_entity_poly.entity_id
_entity_poly.type
_entity_poly.pdbx_seq_one_letter_code
_entity_poly.pdbx_strand_id
1 'polypeptide(L)'
;MKIFEKALTPDGSSIVENAFKLTTRDLDNYKRLLVEAYENGRYSYGMYRNLMTALNSFATYILNKKKQDGEIYYEGHTKRGINTNLTPYVLISEKDIISYLQDLSLRVKRHTFQVYSFYLKQALDEMLEMKKGGELSDYINVSKVFSEKRYIKGKHLYPTRRRRNTVEKRKLLLDKYREYENLKSVTLNDILDALTYLRILKTKISAKEARMTQRTFDEVRIATALLIFTGARSTELSDLLVRDVEFEEDYMFITRNKLSEDDIKHRTTIFPLHPFLKASLQSYIRKYRLYPENYLISSQYLDKKISYAFNPSTLNIETGYISINGRRYSAESSIITVRKFRKFWDNYAEANRMDFRVKNYLLGRRVGVDIEYYVSVLRNKKVFFNIQSEYFRVFGDLDKKLSPVIQEVFEIKI
;
A
#
# COMPACT_ATOMS: atom_id res chain seq x y z
N MET A 1 -27.58 -39.47 -12.84
CA MET A 1 -28.08 -38.81 -14.07
C MET A 1 -28.75 -37.50 -13.66
N LYS A 2 -28.02 -36.37 -13.72
CA LYS A 2 -28.54 -35.04 -13.34
C LYS A 2 -28.99 -34.33 -14.61
N ILE A 3 -30.28 -34.01 -14.67
CA ILE A 3 -30.92 -33.29 -15.77
C ILE A 3 -30.43 -31.83 -15.70
N PHE A 4 -29.68 -31.39 -16.70
CA PHE A 4 -29.35 -29.97 -16.88
C PHE A 4 -30.60 -29.25 -17.37
N GLU A 5 -31.17 -28.37 -16.54
CA GLU A 5 -32.20 -27.43 -16.97
C GLU A 5 -31.60 -26.45 -17.98
N LYS A 6 -32.10 -26.49 -19.22
CA LYS A 6 -31.79 -25.53 -20.27
C LYS A 6 -32.35 -24.17 -19.86
N ALA A 7 -31.48 -23.20 -19.61
CA ALA A 7 -31.89 -21.80 -19.54
C ALA A 7 -32.44 -21.38 -20.92
N LEU A 8 -33.74 -21.11 -20.98
CA LEU A 8 -34.43 -20.60 -22.15
C LEU A 8 -34.41 -19.06 -22.12
N THR A 9 -34.19 -18.44 -23.27
CA THR A 9 -34.54 -17.04 -23.51
C THR A 9 -36.07 -16.87 -23.52
N PRO A 10 -36.61 -15.64 -23.35
CA PRO A 10 -38.05 -15.38 -23.43
C PRO A 10 -38.72 -15.83 -24.75
N ASP A 11 -37.93 -16.03 -25.82
CA ASP A 11 -38.38 -16.46 -27.14
C ASP A 11 -38.16 -17.97 -27.43
N GLY A 12 -37.70 -18.76 -26.45
CA GLY A 12 -37.56 -20.20 -26.57
C GLY A 12 -36.37 -20.69 -27.41
N SER A 13 -35.44 -19.81 -27.80
CA SER A 13 -34.22 -20.20 -28.52
C SER A 13 -33.14 -20.80 -27.60
N SER A 14 -32.45 -21.85 -28.07
CA SER A 14 -31.39 -22.51 -27.29
C SER A 14 -30.12 -21.67 -27.24
N ILE A 15 -29.67 -21.32 -26.04
CA ILE A 15 -28.40 -20.60 -25.83
C ILE A 15 -27.23 -21.49 -26.28
N VAL A 16 -26.58 -21.09 -27.37
CA VAL A 16 -25.37 -21.70 -27.98
C VAL A 16 -24.42 -22.27 -26.91
N GLU A 17 -24.08 -23.55 -27.05
CA GLU A 17 -23.42 -24.38 -26.04
C GLU A 17 -21.97 -23.98 -25.67
N ASN A 18 -21.33 -23.07 -26.42
CA ASN A 18 -19.94 -22.66 -26.21
C ASN A 18 -19.73 -21.27 -25.57
N ALA A 19 -20.78 -20.63 -25.04
CA ALA A 19 -20.66 -19.30 -24.45
C ALA A 19 -19.97 -19.31 -23.06
N PHE A 20 -19.21 -18.24 -22.79
CA PHE A 20 -18.77 -17.81 -21.47
C PHE A 20 -20.02 -17.66 -20.56
N LYS A 21 -20.26 -18.62 -19.64
CA LYS A 21 -21.50 -18.80 -18.83
C LYS A 21 -21.28 -18.49 -17.35
N LEU A 22 -20.69 -17.35 -17.05
CA LEU A 22 -20.68 -16.81 -15.69
C LEU A 22 -21.90 -15.91 -15.48
N THR A 23 -22.33 -15.80 -14.23
CA THR A 23 -23.47 -15.02 -13.78
C THR A 23 -23.08 -14.14 -12.60
N THR A 24 -23.92 -13.15 -12.29
CA THR A 24 -23.76 -12.37 -11.06
C THR A 24 -23.89 -13.22 -9.78
N ARG A 25 -24.53 -14.39 -9.84
CA ARG A 25 -24.54 -15.35 -8.72
C ARG A 25 -23.19 -16.03 -8.51
N ASP A 26 -22.50 -16.36 -9.60
CA ASP A 26 -21.15 -16.91 -9.51
C ASP A 26 -20.20 -15.89 -8.84
N LEU A 27 -20.36 -14.60 -9.15
CA LEU A 27 -19.65 -13.52 -8.45
C LEU A 27 -19.96 -13.51 -6.95
N ASP A 28 -21.23 -13.61 -6.55
CA ASP A 28 -21.60 -13.57 -5.14
C ASP A 28 -21.18 -14.84 -4.37
N ASN A 29 -21.23 -16.01 -5.02
CA ASN A 29 -20.70 -17.26 -4.46
C ASN A 29 -19.19 -17.15 -4.24
N TYR A 30 -18.45 -16.65 -5.23
CA TYR A 30 -17.02 -16.44 -5.13
C TYR A 30 -16.66 -15.42 -4.04
N LYS A 31 -17.44 -14.35 -3.87
CA LYS A 31 -17.26 -13.42 -2.74
C LYS A 31 -17.37 -14.10 -1.38
N ARG A 32 -18.27 -15.07 -1.21
CA ARG A 32 -18.35 -15.85 0.05
C ARG A 32 -17.10 -16.70 0.26
N LEU A 33 -16.63 -17.38 -0.78
CA LEU A 33 -15.38 -18.15 -0.73
C LEU A 33 -14.16 -17.28 -0.42
N LEU A 34 -14.14 -16.02 -0.87
CA LEU A 34 -13.08 -15.08 -0.52
C LEU A 34 -13.09 -14.69 0.96
N VAL A 35 -14.27 -14.58 1.58
CA VAL A 35 -14.37 -14.33 3.03
C VAL A 35 -13.79 -15.52 3.78
N GLU A 36 -14.22 -16.75 3.44
CA GLU A 36 -13.69 -17.97 4.04
C GLU A 36 -12.17 -18.11 3.82
N ALA A 37 -11.68 -17.82 2.62
CA ALA A 37 -10.24 -17.87 2.32
C ALA A 37 -9.45 -16.83 3.12
N TYR A 38 -10.00 -15.64 3.33
CA TYR A 38 -9.40 -14.61 4.18
C TYR A 38 -9.40 -15.03 5.66
N GLU A 39 -10.50 -15.55 6.17
CA GLU A 39 -10.62 -16.04 7.56
C GLU A 39 -9.66 -17.21 7.84
N ASN A 40 -9.43 -18.06 6.83
CA ASN A 40 -8.45 -19.14 6.87
C ASN A 40 -7.00 -18.71 6.57
N GLY A 41 -6.73 -17.39 6.48
CA GLY A 41 -5.38 -16.85 6.30
C GLY A 41 -4.77 -17.03 4.91
N ARG A 42 -5.52 -17.52 3.91
CA ARG A 42 -5.00 -17.70 2.53
C ARG A 42 -4.74 -16.37 1.83
N TYR A 43 -5.43 -15.30 2.23
CA TYR A 43 -5.25 -13.97 1.68
C TYR A 43 -4.87 -12.97 2.77
N SER A 44 -3.88 -12.12 2.48
CA SER A 44 -3.67 -10.91 3.29
C SER A 44 -4.88 -9.97 3.18
N TYR A 45 -5.16 -9.18 4.23
CA TYR A 45 -6.23 -8.19 4.21
C TYR A 45 -6.17 -7.25 2.99
N GLY A 46 -4.96 -6.86 2.58
CA GLY A 46 -4.74 -6.01 1.40
C GLY A 46 -5.17 -6.67 0.09
N MET A 47 -4.84 -7.96 -0.09
CA MET A 47 -5.26 -8.74 -1.25
C MET A 47 -6.77 -8.94 -1.23
N TYR A 48 -7.32 -9.42 -0.12
CA TYR A 48 -8.76 -9.60 0.08
C TYR A 48 -9.54 -8.32 -0.26
N ARG A 49 -9.13 -7.18 0.31
CA ARG A 49 -9.78 -5.90 0.05
C ARG A 49 -9.73 -5.50 -1.42
N ASN A 50 -8.59 -5.62 -2.09
CA ASN A 50 -8.47 -5.24 -3.49
C ASN A 50 -9.30 -6.15 -4.40
N LEU A 51 -9.31 -7.45 -4.11
CA LEU A 51 -10.07 -8.45 -4.85
C LEU A 51 -11.58 -8.21 -4.69
N MET A 52 -12.05 -8.05 -3.45
CA MET A 52 -13.44 -7.73 -3.14
C MET A 52 -13.88 -6.40 -3.76
N THR A 53 -13.03 -5.37 -3.74
CA THR A 53 -13.35 -4.07 -4.34
C THR A 53 -13.44 -4.14 -5.86
N ALA A 54 -12.54 -4.87 -6.52
CA ALA A 54 -12.58 -5.09 -7.96
C ALA A 54 -13.87 -5.83 -8.38
N LEU A 55 -14.24 -6.88 -7.65
CA LEU A 55 -15.46 -7.64 -7.90
C LEU A 55 -16.72 -6.82 -7.68
N ASN A 56 -16.81 -6.07 -6.58
CA ASN A 56 -17.96 -5.21 -6.34
C ASN A 56 -18.08 -4.12 -7.41
N SER A 57 -16.96 -3.51 -7.81
CA SER A 57 -16.95 -2.53 -8.90
C SER A 57 -17.47 -3.12 -10.22
N PHE A 58 -17.10 -4.35 -10.54
CA PHE A 58 -17.54 -5.05 -11.75
C PHE A 58 -19.02 -5.46 -11.66
N ALA A 59 -19.43 -6.07 -10.54
CA ALA A 59 -20.80 -6.50 -10.30
C ALA A 59 -21.78 -5.33 -10.38
N THR A 60 -21.48 -4.21 -9.71
CA THR A 60 -22.31 -3.01 -9.78
C THR A 60 -22.41 -2.46 -11.21
N TYR A 61 -21.32 -2.47 -11.96
CA TYR A 61 -21.34 -2.02 -13.36
C TYR A 61 -22.25 -2.88 -14.23
N ILE A 62 -22.08 -4.21 -14.18
CA ILE A 62 -22.88 -5.14 -15.00
C ILE A 62 -24.35 -5.07 -14.62
N LEU A 63 -24.67 -5.09 -13.32
CA LEU A 63 -26.05 -5.01 -12.86
C LEU A 63 -26.74 -3.73 -13.35
N ASN A 64 -26.07 -2.59 -13.26
CA ASN A 64 -26.64 -1.32 -13.73
C ASN A 64 -26.83 -1.31 -15.24
N LYS A 65 -25.81 -1.75 -16.00
CA LYS A 65 -25.87 -1.77 -17.46
C LYS A 65 -26.97 -2.70 -17.97
N LYS A 66 -27.02 -3.93 -17.45
CA LYS A 66 -27.96 -4.95 -17.91
C LYS A 66 -29.40 -4.69 -17.44
N LYS A 67 -29.57 -4.00 -16.31
CA LYS A 67 -30.86 -3.46 -15.90
C LYS A 67 -31.38 -2.41 -16.89
N GLN A 68 -30.50 -1.57 -17.45
CA GLN A 68 -30.88 -0.62 -18.51
C GLN A 68 -31.20 -1.34 -19.83
N ASP A 69 -30.47 -2.39 -20.15
CA ASP A 69 -30.66 -3.19 -21.37
C ASP A 69 -31.87 -4.16 -21.30
N GLY A 70 -32.55 -4.27 -20.15
CA GLY A 70 -33.66 -5.21 -19.93
C GLY A 70 -33.25 -6.69 -19.81
N GLU A 71 -31.95 -6.96 -19.69
CA GLU A 71 -31.37 -8.31 -19.66
C GLU A 71 -31.24 -8.86 -18.22
N ILE A 72 -32.37 -8.96 -17.51
CA ILE A 72 -32.44 -9.57 -16.18
C ILE A 72 -33.15 -10.92 -16.27
N TYR A 73 -32.47 -11.97 -15.81
CA TYR A 73 -33.01 -13.32 -15.73
C TYR A 73 -33.40 -13.64 -14.29
N TYR A 74 -34.35 -14.55 -14.10
CA TYR A 74 -34.80 -14.98 -12.79
C TYR A 74 -34.72 -16.50 -12.69
N GLU A 75 -34.17 -16.99 -11.59
CA GLU A 75 -34.21 -18.43 -11.25
C GLU A 75 -35.22 -18.58 -10.10
N GLY A 76 -36.19 -19.48 -10.29
CA GLY A 76 -37.19 -19.83 -9.28
C GLY A 76 -37.14 -21.32 -8.95
N HIS A 77 -37.47 -21.66 -7.71
CA HIS A 77 -37.78 -23.03 -7.35
C HIS A 77 -39.29 -23.24 -7.48
N THR A 78 -39.70 -24.11 -8.41
CA THR A 78 -41.08 -24.55 -8.53
C THR A 78 -41.37 -25.59 -7.45
N LYS A 79 -41.98 -25.16 -6.35
CA LYS A 79 -42.58 -26.07 -5.36
C LYS A 79 -44.09 -26.04 -5.56
N ARG A 80 -44.68 -27.16 -6.01
CA ARG A 80 -46.14 -27.31 -6.25
C ARG A 80 -46.75 -26.23 -7.16
N GLY A 81 -46.08 -25.90 -8.28
CA GLY A 81 -46.62 -24.97 -9.28
C GLY A 81 -46.68 -23.49 -8.86
N ILE A 82 -46.21 -23.13 -7.66
CA ILE A 82 -46.15 -21.75 -7.20
C ILE A 82 -44.67 -21.32 -7.15
N ASN A 83 -44.32 -20.32 -7.98
CA ASN A 83 -42.99 -19.74 -8.04
C ASN A 83 -42.74 -18.95 -6.74
N THR A 84 -41.97 -19.52 -5.81
CA THR A 84 -41.62 -18.84 -4.56
C THR A 84 -40.12 -18.52 -4.59
N ASN A 85 -39.82 -17.21 -4.54
CA ASN A 85 -38.49 -16.58 -4.57
C ASN A 85 -37.74 -16.63 -5.91
N LEU A 86 -38.10 -15.70 -6.82
CA LEU A 86 -37.32 -15.38 -8.01
C LEU A 86 -36.13 -14.50 -7.62
N THR A 87 -34.91 -15.05 -7.66
CA THR A 87 -33.70 -14.23 -7.42
C THR A 87 -33.13 -13.76 -8.76
N PRO A 88 -33.02 -12.45 -9.03
CA PRO A 88 -32.52 -11.95 -10.30
C PRO A 88 -31.04 -12.25 -10.48
N TYR A 89 -30.63 -12.58 -11.69
CA TYR A 89 -29.24 -12.72 -12.09
C TYR A 89 -29.02 -12.25 -13.52
N VAL A 90 -27.76 -11.94 -13.84
CA VAL A 90 -27.38 -11.53 -15.18
C VAL A 90 -26.27 -12.42 -15.71
N LEU A 91 -26.36 -12.79 -16.98
CA LEU A 91 -25.29 -13.44 -17.72
C LEU A 91 -24.17 -12.44 -18.01
N ILE A 92 -22.95 -12.84 -17.67
CA ILE A 92 -21.73 -12.11 -17.96
C ILE A 92 -21.18 -12.65 -19.27
N SER A 93 -20.82 -11.77 -20.20
CA SER A 93 -20.20 -12.11 -21.48
C SER A 93 -18.81 -11.46 -21.64
N GLU A 94 -18.03 -11.89 -22.64
CA GLU A 94 -16.77 -11.21 -23.01
C GLU A 94 -17.00 -9.71 -23.30
N LYS A 95 -18.13 -9.38 -23.97
CA LYS A 95 -18.51 -8.00 -24.28
C LYS A 95 -18.71 -7.16 -23.02
N ASP A 96 -19.25 -7.76 -21.96
CA ASP A 96 -19.46 -7.07 -20.68
C ASP A 96 -18.13 -6.77 -19.97
N ILE A 97 -17.20 -7.73 -20.00
CA ILE A 97 -15.83 -7.54 -19.48
C ILE A 97 -15.13 -6.41 -20.24
N ILE A 98 -15.18 -6.44 -21.57
CA ILE A 98 -14.56 -5.40 -22.41
C ILE A 98 -15.16 -4.03 -22.11
N SER A 99 -16.49 -3.95 -22.03
CA SER A 99 -17.22 -2.72 -21.76
C SER A 99 -16.86 -2.14 -20.39
N TYR A 100 -16.79 -2.99 -19.36
CA TYR A 100 -16.37 -2.59 -18.02
C TYR A 100 -14.94 -2.06 -18.02
N LEU A 101 -13.98 -2.79 -18.60
CA LEU A 101 -12.58 -2.37 -18.62
C LEU A 101 -12.40 -1.04 -19.38
N GLN A 102 -13.17 -0.84 -20.45
CA GLN A 102 -13.16 0.42 -21.19
C GLN A 102 -13.68 1.58 -20.34
N ASP A 103 -14.84 1.43 -19.71
CA ASP A 103 -15.39 2.44 -18.80
C ASP A 103 -14.47 2.71 -17.59
N LEU A 104 -13.94 1.66 -16.98
CA LEU A 104 -13.00 1.75 -15.86
C LEU A 104 -11.76 2.58 -16.23
N SER A 105 -11.17 2.35 -17.42
CA SER A 105 -9.99 3.07 -17.89
C SER A 105 -10.20 4.59 -18.06
N LEU A 106 -11.46 5.01 -18.24
CA LEU A 106 -11.82 6.42 -18.33
C LEU A 106 -11.93 7.07 -16.96
N ARG A 107 -12.47 6.35 -15.97
CA ARG A 107 -12.82 6.88 -14.64
C ARG A 107 -11.69 6.82 -13.60
N VAL A 108 -10.75 5.89 -13.72
CA VAL A 108 -9.71 5.69 -12.70
C VAL A 108 -8.29 5.95 -13.20
N LYS A 109 -7.36 6.14 -12.26
CA LYS A 109 -5.92 6.26 -12.56
C LYS A 109 -5.39 4.92 -13.11
N ARG A 110 -4.35 4.97 -13.95
CA ARG A 110 -3.71 3.80 -14.56
C ARG A 110 -3.41 2.67 -13.58
N HIS A 111 -2.82 2.98 -12.42
CA HIS A 111 -2.51 1.97 -11.41
C HIS A 111 -3.78 1.27 -10.86
N THR A 112 -4.84 2.03 -10.57
CA THR A 112 -6.13 1.46 -10.14
C THR A 112 -6.73 0.57 -11.22
N PHE A 113 -6.67 1.00 -12.49
CA PHE A 113 -7.10 0.18 -13.62
C PHE A 113 -6.33 -1.14 -13.70
N GLN A 114 -5.00 -1.10 -13.59
CA GLN A 114 -4.15 -2.29 -13.59
C GLN A 114 -4.50 -3.25 -12.45
N VAL A 115 -4.69 -2.72 -11.24
CA VAL A 115 -5.04 -3.51 -10.05
C VAL A 115 -6.40 -4.19 -10.24
N TYR A 116 -7.43 -3.44 -10.66
CA TYR A 116 -8.77 -3.98 -10.81
C TYR A 116 -8.86 -4.97 -11.98
N SER A 117 -8.19 -4.67 -13.10
CA SER A 117 -8.10 -5.57 -14.25
C SER A 117 -7.42 -6.89 -13.87
N PHE A 118 -6.32 -6.83 -13.11
CA PHE A 118 -5.61 -8.01 -12.62
C PHE A 118 -6.50 -8.87 -11.70
N TYR A 119 -7.10 -8.27 -10.67
CA TYR A 119 -7.91 -9.03 -9.72
C TYR A 119 -9.23 -9.53 -10.34
N LEU A 120 -9.81 -8.79 -11.28
CA LEU A 120 -10.97 -9.27 -12.03
C LEU A 120 -10.59 -10.47 -12.90
N LYS A 121 -9.46 -10.43 -13.61
CA LYS A 121 -8.96 -11.59 -14.37
C LYS A 121 -8.82 -12.81 -13.48
N GLN A 122 -8.09 -12.65 -12.36
CA GLN A 122 -7.83 -13.73 -11.42
C GLN A 122 -9.15 -14.35 -10.91
N ALA A 123 -10.10 -13.52 -10.51
CA ALA A 123 -11.39 -14.01 -10.02
C ALA A 123 -12.20 -14.74 -11.09
N LEU A 124 -12.20 -14.25 -12.34
CA LEU A 124 -12.90 -14.91 -13.45
C LEU A 124 -12.28 -16.26 -13.81
N ASP A 125 -10.95 -16.38 -13.72
CA ASP A 125 -10.22 -17.65 -13.83
C ASP A 125 -10.69 -18.63 -12.76
N GLU A 126 -10.57 -18.25 -11.47
CA GLU A 126 -10.90 -19.12 -10.34
C GLU A 126 -12.39 -19.54 -10.36
N MET A 127 -13.30 -18.62 -10.72
CA MET A 127 -14.73 -18.95 -10.86
C MET A 127 -15.01 -19.95 -11.98
N LEU A 128 -14.31 -19.86 -13.11
CA LEU A 128 -14.47 -20.81 -14.21
C LEU A 128 -13.87 -22.17 -13.88
N GLU A 129 -12.71 -22.18 -13.23
CA GLU A 129 -12.08 -23.41 -12.74
C GLU A 129 -13.04 -24.14 -11.80
N MET A 130 -13.62 -23.45 -10.82
CA MET A 130 -14.58 -24.03 -9.87
C MET A 130 -15.85 -24.54 -10.54
N LYS A 131 -16.36 -23.83 -11.56
CA LYS A 131 -17.67 -24.13 -12.17
C LYS A 131 -17.58 -25.16 -13.30
N LYS A 132 -16.50 -25.15 -14.07
CA LYS A 132 -16.35 -25.90 -15.32
C LYS A 132 -15.05 -26.71 -15.41
N GLY A 133 -14.11 -26.55 -14.49
CA GLY A 133 -12.82 -27.24 -14.52
C GLY A 133 -11.89 -26.78 -15.65
N GLY A 134 -12.06 -25.55 -16.16
CA GLY A 134 -11.26 -24.99 -17.24
C GLY A 134 -10.81 -23.56 -16.96
N GLU A 135 -9.86 -23.05 -17.74
CA GLU A 135 -9.27 -21.72 -17.57
C GLU A 135 -10.03 -20.65 -18.34
N LEU A 136 -9.90 -19.38 -17.94
CA LEU A 136 -10.48 -18.25 -18.66
C LEU A 136 -10.01 -18.16 -20.13
N SER A 137 -8.78 -18.61 -20.39
CA SER A 137 -8.18 -18.68 -21.74
C SER A 137 -8.93 -19.60 -22.70
N ASP A 138 -9.66 -20.59 -22.19
CA ASP A 138 -10.42 -21.54 -23.00
C ASP A 138 -11.68 -20.89 -23.60
N TYR A 139 -12.15 -19.80 -22.99
CA TYR A 139 -13.41 -19.15 -23.34
C TYR A 139 -13.25 -17.78 -24.00
N ILE A 140 -12.16 -17.06 -23.71
CA ILE A 140 -11.89 -15.73 -24.26
C ILE A 140 -10.41 -15.54 -24.58
N ASN A 141 -10.09 -14.62 -25.51
CA ASN A 141 -8.71 -14.23 -25.74
C ASN A 141 -8.23 -13.30 -24.61
N VAL A 142 -7.82 -13.90 -23.49
CA VAL A 142 -7.35 -13.22 -22.27
C VAL A 142 -6.27 -12.18 -22.58
N SER A 143 -5.30 -12.54 -23.43
CA SER A 143 -4.19 -11.65 -23.80
C SER A 143 -4.67 -10.38 -24.50
N LYS A 144 -5.79 -10.44 -25.23
CA LYS A 144 -6.42 -9.30 -25.91
C LYS A 144 -7.40 -8.57 -25.02
N VAL A 145 -8.19 -9.27 -24.21
CA VAL A 145 -9.21 -8.70 -23.32
C VAL A 145 -8.58 -7.95 -22.15
N PHE A 146 -7.53 -8.49 -21.53
CA PHE A 146 -6.88 -7.87 -20.37
C PHE A 146 -5.62 -7.07 -20.74
N SER A 147 -5.39 -6.82 -22.04
CA SER A 147 -4.29 -5.97 -22.49
C SER A 147 -4.52 -4.52 -22.12
N GLU A 148 -3.67 -3.97 -21.26
CA GLU A 148 -3.67 -2.54 -20.92
C GLU A 148 -3.62 -1.64 -22.17
N LYS A 149 -2.86 -2.06 -23.19
CA LYS A 149 -2.68 -1.30 -24.45
C LYS A 149 -3.97 -1.12 -25.23
N ARG A 150 -4.97 -1.98 -24.99
CA ARG A 150 -6.29 -1.90 -25.64
C ARG A 150 -7.09 -0.70 -25.16
N TYR A 151 -7.00 -0.37 -23.87
CA TYR A 151 -7.85 0.64 -23.21
C TYR A 151 -7.10 1.95 -22.97
N ILE A 152 -5.80 1.87 -22.70
CA ILE A 152 -4.97 3.05 -22.44
C ILE A 152 -4.31 3.50 -23.75
N LYS A 153 -5.13 3.89 -24.72
CA LYS A 153 -4.66 4.69 -25.86
C LYS A 153 -4.76 6.17 -25.48
N GLY A 154 -3.63 6.88 -25.45
CA GLY A 154 -3.59 8.35 -25.31
C GLY A 154 -3.34 8.92 -23.90
N LYS A 155 -3.53 8.16 -22.81
CA LYS A 155 -3.15 8.61 -21.44
C LYS A 155 -1.70 8.19 -21.14
N HIS A 156 -0.75 9.02 -21.57
CA HIS A 156 0.71 8.90 -21.44
C HIS A 156 1.35 7.68 -22.13
N LEU A 157 1.78 7.91 -23.38
CA LEU A 157 2.82 7.14 -24.06
C LEU A 157 4.11 7.15 -23.21
N TYR A 158 4.29 6.12 -22.37
CA TYR A 158 5.60 5.52 -22.26
C TYR A 158 5.68 4.43 -23.32
N PRO A 159 6.48 4.58 -24.38
CA PRO A 159 6.59 3.56 -25.41
C PRO A 159 7.27 2.33 -24.81
N THR A 160 6.48 1.27 -24.59
CA THR A 160 7.01 -0.07 -24.37
C THR A 160 7.64 -0.56 -25.67
N ARG A 161 8.97 -0.71 -25.64
CA ARG A 161 9.81 -1.55 -26.50
C ARG A 161 9.26 -1.84 -27.91
N ARG A 162 9.74 -1.05 -28.88
CA ARG A 162 10.38 -1.47 -30.16
C ARG A 162 10.27 -0.33 -31.18
N ARG A 163 11.40 0.33 -31.46
CA ARG A 163 11.92 0.79 -32.77
C ARG A 163 12.84 2.01 -32.61
N ARG A 164 14.08 1.85 -33.11
CA ARG A 164 15.17 2.80 -33.42
C ARG A 164 15.35 4.01 -32.46
N ASN A 165 16.38 3.88 -31.62
CA ASN A 165 16.85 4.87 -30.66
C ASN A 165 17.57 6.03 -31.37
N THR A 166 17.20 7.27 -31.10
CA THR A 166 18.16 8.37 -31.03
C THR A 166 18.54 8.58 -29.57
N VAL A 167 19.84 8.74 -29.29
CA VAL A 167 20.39 8.97 -27.94
C VAL A 167 19.68 10.15 -27.26
N GLU A 168 19.31 11.17 -28.03
CA GLU A 168 18.57 12.35 -27.58
C GLU A 168 17.17 12.04 -27.04
N LYS A 169 16.41 11.14 -27.67
CA LYS A 169 15.08 10.75 -27.15
C LYS A 169 15.19 10.00 -25.81
N ARG A 170 16.22 9.18 -25.63
CA ARG A 170 16.49 8.50 -24.34
C ARG A 170 16.92 9.51 -23.28
N LYS A 171 17.78 10.47 -23.63
CA LYS A 171 18.22 11.55 -22.75
C LYS A 171 17.03 12.41 -22.31
N LEU A 172 16.19 12.86 -23.25
CA LEU A 172 14.98 13.63 -22.95
C LEU A 172 13.98 12.86 -22.06
N LEU A 173 13.81 11.56 -22.27
CA LEU A 173 12.95 10.72 -21.42
C LEU A 173 13.54 10.54 -20.01
N LEU A 174 14.85 10.35 -19.92
CA LEU A 174 15.58 10.29 -18.65
C LEU A 174 15.50 11.63 -17.91
N ASP A 175 15.65 12.74 -18.61
CA ASP A 175 15.57 14.09 -18.03
C ASP A 175 14.16 14.39 -17.54
N LYS A 176 13.12 14.09 -18.33
CA LYS A 176 11.71 14.19 -17.88
C LYS A 176 11.40 13.27 -16.70
N TYR A 177 11.97 12.06 -16.69
CA TYR A 177 11.83 11.14 -15.56
C TYR A 177 12.52 11.69 -14.30
N ARG A 178 13.73 12.23 -14.44
CA ARG A 178 14.49 12.87 -13.35
C ARG A 178 13.76 14.10 -12.83
N GLU A 179 13.26 14.96 -13.71
CA GLU A 179 12.46 16.13 -13.36
C GLU A 179 11.18 15.74 -12.61
N TYR A 180 10.48 14.71 -13.08
CA TYR A 180 9.29 14.18 -12.42
C TYR A 180 9.60 13.51 -11.07
N GLU A 181 10.71 12.80 -10.94
CA GLU A 181 11.15 12.23 -9.67
C GLU A 181 11.64 13.31 -8.70
N ASN A 182 12.28 14.37 -9.18
CA ASN A 182 12.68 15.55 -8.42
C ASN A 182 11.48 16.33 -7.89
N LEU A 183 10.41 16.49 -8.69
CA LEU A 183 9.13 17.07 -8.24
C LEU A 183 8.45 16.22 -7.16
N LYS A 184 8.75 14.93 -7.11
CA LYS A 184 8.29 14.03 -6.04
C LYS A 184 9.31 13.86 -4.93
N SER A 185 10.46 14.54 -4.99
CA SER A 185 11.48 14.39 -3.96
C SER A 185 10.97 14.98 -2.65
N VAL A 186 11.23 14.27 -1.56
CA VAL A 186 10.99 14.80 -0.22
C VAL A 186 12.35 15.21 0.32
N THR A 187 12.45 16.45 0.77
CA THR A 187 13.67 17.15 1.14
C THR A 187 13.79 17.31 2.66
N LEU A 188 14.96 17.76 3.13
CA LEU A 188 15.16 18.09 4.54
C LEU A 188 14.17 19.16 5.03
N ASN A 189 13.85 20.14 4.17
CA ASN A 189 12.88 21.18 4.51
C ASN A 189 11.48 20.58 4.75
N ASP A 190 11.07 19.55 4.02
CA ASP A 190 9.77 18.89 4.26
C ASP A 190 9.73 18.19 5.63
N ILE A 191 10.87 17.66 6.08
CA ILE A 191 11.01 17.10 7.43
C ILE A 191 11.01 18.20 8.49
N LEU A 192 11.70 19.32 8.24
CA LEU A 192 11.67 20.48 9.13
C LEU A 192 10.26 21.04 9.29
N ASP A 193 9.48 21.15 8.22
CA ASP A 193 8.08 21.61 8.32
C ASP A 193 7.22 20.63 9.12
N ALA A 194 7.44 19.33 8.95
CA ALA A 194 6.78 18.31 9.76
C ALA A 194 7.16 18.44 11.25
N LEU A 195 8.44 18.60 11.58
CA LEU A 195 8.89 18.80 12.97
C LEU A 195 8.36 20.11 13.56
N THR A 196 8.38 21.21 12.81
CA THR A 196 7.78 22.49 13.22
C THR A 196 6.29 22.33 13.47
N TYR A 197 5.60 21.56 12.64
CA TYR A 197 4.19 21.25 12.87
C TYR A 197 3.97 20.43 14.15
N LEU A 198 4.80 19.42 14.43
CA LEU A 198 4.73 18.68 15.70
C LEU A 198 4.96 19.59 16.90
N ARG A 199 5.87 20.56 16.81
CA ARG A 199 6.07 21.57 17.85
C ARG A 199 4.82 22.40 18.07
N ILE A 200 4.18 22.88 16.99
CA ILE A 200 2.91 23.62 17.08
C ILE A 200 1.83 22.74 17.72
N LEU A 201 1.71 21.49 17.26
CA LEU A 201 0.73 20.54 17.78
C LEU A 201 0.93 20.29 19.28
N LYS A 202 2.17 20.13 19.74
CA LYS A 202 2.51 20.00 21.17
C LYS A 202 1.95 21.17 21.97
N THR A 203 2.25 22.41 21.57
CA THR A 203 1.77 23.62 22.23
C THR A 203 0.24 23.68 22.26
N LYS A 204 -0.41 23.31 21.14
CA LYS A 204 -1.87 23.32 21.02
C LYS A 204 -2.54 22.22 21.86
N ILE A 205 -1.90 21.06 22.03
CA ILE A 205 -2.37 20.02 22.96
C ILE A 205 -2.32 20.52 24.40
N SER A 206 -1.21 21.15 24.82
CA SER A 206 -1.09 21.73 26.16
C SER A 206 -2.14 22.82 26.41
N ALA A 207 -2.48 23.59 25.38
CA ALA A 207 -3.56 24.60 25.43
C ALA A 207 -4.98 24.02 25.29
N LYS A 208 -5.15 22.70 25.12
CA LYS A 208 -6.43 22.02 24.84
C LYS A 208 -7.14 22.48 23.55
N GLU A 209 -6.38 22.97 22.58
CA GLU A 209 -6.87 23.45 21.27
C GLU A 209 -6.73 22.41 20.15
N ALA A 210 -6.21 21.23 20.47
CA ALA A 210 -6.04 20.12 19.54
C ALA A 210 -6.92 18.93 19.94
N ARG A 211 -7.39 18.17 18.95
CA ARG A 211 -8.27 17.00 19.15
C ARG A 211 -7.53 15.72 19.57
N MET A 212 -6.27 15.84 19.99
CA MET A 212 -5.36 14.72 20.25
C MET A 212 -4.93 14.70 21.72
N THR A 213 -4.86 13.51 22.32
CA THR A 213 -4.35 13.34 23.68
C THR A 213 -2.82 13.42 23.73
N GLN A 214 -2.25 13.77 24.89
CA GLN A 214 -0.80 13.80 25.08
C GLN A 214 -0.14 12.44 24.79
N ARG A 215 -0.79 11.33 25.17
CA ARG A 215 -0.26 9.98 24.91
C ARG A 215 -0.20 9.68 23.41
N THR A 216 -1.26 10.00 22.67
CA THR A 216 -1.28 9.80 21.22
C THR A 216 -0.22 10.68 20.54
N PHE A 217 -0.01 11.90 21.03
CA PHE A 217 1.04 12.78 20.53
C PHE A 217 2.45 12.21 20.79
N ASP A 218 2.72 11.73 22.00
CA ASP A 218 4.01 11.14 22.33
C ASP A 218 4.31 9.89 21.48
N GLU A 219 3.29 9.07 21.19
CA GLU A 219 3.40 7.96 20.24
C GLU A 219 3.71 8.44 18.81
N VAL A 220 2.99 9.45 18.31
CA VAL A 220 3.23 10.04 16.98
C VAL A 220 4.65 10.61 16.90
N ARG A 221 5.11 11.26 17.98
CA ARG A 221 6.45 11.80 18.10
C ARG A 221 7.50 10.69 17.96
N ILE A 222 7.38 9.61 18.72
CA ILE A 222 8.33 8.47 18.62
C ILE A 222 8.25 7.77 17.26
N ALA A 223 7.06 7.54 16.73
CA ALA A 223 6.90 7.01 15.39
C ALA A 223 7.56 7.91 14.33
N THR A 224 7.48 9.23 14.50
CA THR A 224 8.14 10.19 13.60
C THR A 224 9.66 10.06 13.65
N ALA A 225 10.27 9.94 14.84
CA ALA A 225 11.72 9.68 14.94
C ALA A 225 12.09 8.35 14.27
N LEU A 226 11.37 7.26 14.55
CA LEU A 226 11.59 5.98 13.90
C LEU A 226 11.52 6.12 12.37
N LEU A 227 10.52 6.81 11.83
CA LEU A 227 10.37 7.02 10.39
C LEU A 227 11.51 7.84 9.77
N ILE A 228 11.96 8.90 10.45
CA ILE A 228 13.07 9.76 10.00
C ILE A 228 14.38 8.99 9.95
N PHE A 229 14.69 8.19 10.97
CA PHE A 229 16.00 7.55 11.11
C PHE A 229 16.06 6.15 10.47
N THR A 230 14.93 5.46 10.29
CA THR A 230 14.90 4.09 9.75
C THR A 230 14.33 3.97 8.34
N GLY A 231 13.49 4.91 7.90
CA GLY A 231 12.75 4.78 6.65
C GLY A 231 11.82 3.55 6.61
N ALA A 232 11.50 2.95 7.76
CA ALA A 232 10.65 1.78 7.86
C ALA A 232 9.22 2.05 7.36
N ARG A 233 8.52 1.00 6.92
CA ARG A 233 7.11 1.07 6.54
C ARG A 233 6.24 1.06 7.80
N SER A 234 5.02 1.60 7.68
CA SER A 234 4.06 1.58 8.79
C SER A 234 3.86 0.20 9.38
N THR A 235 3.69 -0.83 8.56
CA THR A 235 3.48 -2.21 9.06
C THR A 235 4.69 -2.74 9.81
N GLU A 236 5.90 -2.35 9.42
CA GLU A 236 7.14 -2.81 10.06
C GLU A 236 7.31 -2.14 11.44
N LEU A 237 6.88 -0.89 11.60
CA LEU A 237 6.89 -0.19 12.88
C LEU A 237 5.72 -0.57 13.79
N SER A 238 4.57 -0.92 13.20
CA SER A 238 3.39 -1.40 13.94
C SER A 238 3.65 -2.73 14.64
N ASP A 239 4.52 -3.57 14.08
CA ASP A 239 4.87 -4.89 14.63
C ASP A 239 6.11 -4.85 15.54
N LEU A 240 6.74 -3.68 15.71
CA LEU A 240 7.99 -3.54 16.46
C LEU A 240 7.73 -3.56 17.98
N LEU A 241 8.36 -4.51 18.67
CA LEU A 241 8.29 -4.67 20.12
C LEU A 241 9.45 -3.95 20.81
N VAL A 242 9.31 -3.70 22.12
CA VAL A 242 10.40 -3.13 22.93
C VAL A 242 11.61 -4.06 22.93
N ARG A 243 11.41 -5.38 23.03
CA ARG A 243 12.49 -6.38 22.97
C ARG A 243 13.27 -6.40 21.66
N ASP A 244 12.72 -5.82 20.60
CA ASP A 244 13.40 -5.79 19.30
C ASP A 244 14.46 -4.67 19.24
N VAL A 245 14.63 -3.88 20.30
CA VAL A 245 15.63 -2.80 20.39
C VAL A 245 16.71 -3.17 21.41
N GLU A 246 17.93 -3.39 20.94
CA GLU A 246 19.10 -3.69 21.76
C GLU A 246 19.87 -2.40 22.05
N PHE A 247 19.59 -1.81 23.22
CA PHE A 247 20.15 -0.52 23.60
C PHE A 247 21.65 -0.56 23.93
N GLU A 248 22.17 -1.68 24.44
CA GLU A 248 23.60 -1.80 24.80
C GLU A 248 24.48 -1.93 23.56
N GLU A 249 23.98 -2.64 22.54
CA GLU A 249 24.71 -2.92 21.31
C GLU A 249 24.38 -1.94 20.15
N ASP A 250 23.57 -0.92 20.43
CA ASP A 250 23.18 0.13 19.49
C ASP A 250 22.58 -0.38 18.16
N TYR A 251 21.63 -1.32 18.24
CA TYR A 251 20.85 -1.75 17.08
C TYR A 251 19.40 -2.11 17.41
N MET A 252 18.59 -2.28 16.38
CA MET A 252 17.23 -2.81 16.49
C MET A 252 16.93 -3.81 15.36
N PHE A 253 16.03 -4.75 15.62
CA PHE A 253 15.53 -5.73 14.67
C PHE A 253 14.22 -5.23 14.06
N ILE A 254 14.19 -5.08 12.73
CA ILE A 254 12.97 -4.70 12.00
C ILE A 254 12.54 -5.86 11.10
N THR A 255 11.39 -6.44 11.38
CA THR A 255 10.79 -7.51 10.58
C THR A 255 10.19 -6.97 9.27
N ARG A 256 10.56 -7.54 8.13
CA ARG A 256 10.15 -7.11 6.78
C ARG A 256 9.10 -8.04 6.20
N ASN A 257 7.83 -7.76 6.51
CA ASN A 257 6.67 -8.56 6.10
C ASN A 257 6.46 -8.66 4.57
N LYS A 258 7.15 -7.85 3.76
CA LYS A 258 7.03 -7.83 2.28
C LYS A 258 8.08 -8.69 1.55
N LEU A 259 8.94 -9.38 2.27
CA LEU A 259 9.80 -10.42 1.71
C LEU A 259 9.00 -11.75 1.72
N SER A 260 9.05 -12.56 0.66
CA SER A 260 8.23 -13.77 0.40
C SER A 260 8.27 -14.81 1.53
N GLU A 261 7.26 -15.69 1.52
CA GLU A 261 6.95 -16.70 2.55
C GLU A 261 7.94 -17.85 2.64
N ASP A 262 8.73 -18.08 1.59
CA ASP A 262 9.61 -19.25 1.52
C ASP A 262 10.75 -19.23 2.56
N ASP A 263 11.02 -18.11 3.25
CA ASP A 263 12.04 -18.05 4.31
C ASP A 263 11.73 -16.99 5.40
N ILE A 264 10.86 -17.34 6.36
CA ILE A 264 10.52 -16.52 7.55
C ILE A 264 11.76 -16.11 8.36
N LYS A 265 12.80 -16.95 8.40
CA LYS A 265 14.05 -16.72 9.17
C LYS A 265 14.93 -15.58 8.62
N HIS A 266 14.64 -15.05 7.43
CA HIS A 266 15.48 -14.05 6.74
C HIS A 266 14.75 -12.74 6.46
N ARG A 267 13.65 -12.48 7.18
CA ARG A 267 12.87 -11.24 7.07
C ARG A 267 13.35 -10.12 7.97
N THR A 268 14.28 -10.37 8.87
CA THR A 268 14.72 -9.37 9.85
C THR A 268 15.89 -8.55 9.32
N THR A 269 15.77 -7.23 9.39
CA THR A 269 16.88 -6.30 9.16
C THR A 269 17.43 -5.86 10.51
N ILE A 270 18.72 -6.08 10.75
CA ILE A 270 19.43 -5.42 11.85
C ILE A 270 19.71 -3.97 11.42
N PHE A 271 19.18 -3.02 12.17
CA PHE A 271 19.22 -1.61 11.86
C PHE A 271 20.03 -0.86 12.93
N PRO A 272 21.09 -0.12 12.57
CA PRO A 272 21.85 0.67 13.54
C PRO A 272 20.97 1.68 14.29
N LEU A 273 21.11 1.74 15.61
CA LEU A 273 20.32 2.63 16.46
C LEU A 273 21.03 3.99 16.58
N HIS A 274 20.47 5.01 15.94
CA HIS A 274 21.01 6.37 16.04
C HIS A 274 20.98 6.90 17.48
N PRO A 275 22.02 7.60 17.99
CA PRO A 275 22.06 8.11 19.37
C PRO A 275 20.83 8.94 19.77
N PHE A 276 20.40 9.86 18.90
CA PHE A 276 19.17 10.63 19.11
C PHE A 276 17.92 9.74 19.24
N LEU A 277 17.81 8.70 18.40
CA LEU A 277 16.70 7.76 18.43
C LEU A 277 16.74 6.90 19.69
N LYS A 278 17.92 6.43 20.10
CA LYS A 278 18.17 5.73 21.37
C LYS A 278 17.63 6.52 22.55
N ALA A 279 18.07 7.77 22.70
CA ALA A 279 17.64 8.63 23.79
C ALA A 279 16.12 8.88 23.76
N SER A 280 15.55 9.09 22.57
CA SER A 280 14.10 9.27 22.38
C SER A 280 13.30 8.05 22.84
N LEU A 281 13.72 6.86 22.42
CA LEU A 281 13.05 5.60 22.74
C LEU A 281 13.17 5.28 24.23
N GLN A 282 14.35 5.41 24.83
CA GLN A 282 14.55 5.16 26.26
C GLN A 282 13.70 6.09 27.12
N SER A 283 13.63 7.38 26.77
CA SER A 283 12.77 8.35 27.46
C SER A 283 11.30 7.96 27.39
N TYR A 284 10.82 7.57 26.21
CA TYR A 284 9.43 7.17 25.99
C TYR A 284 9.05 5.87 26.71
N ILE A 285 9.90 4.84 26.60
CA ILE A 285 9.71 3.54 27.27
C ILE A 285 9.63 3.74 28.78
N ARG A 286 10.53 4.56 29.35
CA ARG A 286 10.52 4.89 30.78
C ARG A 286 9.25 5.64 31.18
N LYS A 287 8.86 6.67 30.40
CA LYS A 287 7.67 7.49 30.68
C LYS A 287 6.39 6.66 30.73
N TYR A 288 6.24 5.69 29.83
CA TYR A 288 5.04 4.86 29.73
C TYR A 288 5.16 3.47 30.34
N ARG A 289 6.30 3.15 30.98
CA ARG A 289 6.60 1.87 31.62
C ARG A 289 6.33 0.68 30.69
N LEU A 290 6.84 0.77 29.46
CA LEU A 290 6.68 -0.31 28.48
C LEU A 290 7.62 -1.47 28.82
N TYR A 291 7.09 -2.68 28.77
CA TYR A 291 7.80 -3.94 28.97
C TYR A 291 8.25 -4.55 27.64
N PRO A 292 9.20 -5.51 27.64
CA PRO A 292 9.76 -6.11 26.43
C PRO A 292 8.71 -6.64 25.43
N GLU A 293 7.60 -7.19 25.91
CA GLU A 293 6.49 -7.73 25.10
C GLU A 293 5.51 -6.68 24.58
N ASN A 294 5.68 -5.40 24.96
CA ASN A 294 4.81 -4.34 24.45
C ASN A 294 5.28 -3.88 23.07
N TYR A 295 4.31 -3.60 22.20
CA TYR A 295 4.56 -2.85 20.98
C TYR A 295 5.09 -1.45 21.33
N LEU A 296 6.15 -1.02 20.66
CA LEU A 296 6.69 0.33 20.80
C LEU A 296 5.67 1.39 20.38
N ILE A 297 4.86 1.07 19.36
CA ILE A 297 3.79 1.93 18.87
C ILE A 297 2.48 1.15 18.91
N SER A 298 1.52 1.55 19.75
CA SER A 298 0.21 0.90 19.84
C SER A 298 -0.72 1.33 18.69
N SER A 299 -0.39 0.95 17.45
CA SER A 299 -1.26 1.20 16.31
C SER A 299 -1.07 0.21 15.17
N GLN A 300 -2.09 -0.59 14.90
CA GLN A 300 -2.17 -1.42 13.68
C GLN A 300 -2.29 -0.60 12.38
N TYR A 301 -2.63 0.69 12.48
CA TYR A 301 -2.82 1.60 11.34
C TYR A 301 -1.96 2.85 11.48
N LEU A 302 -0.66 2.69 11.70
CA LEU A 302 0.26 3.82 11.91
C LEU A 302 0.21 4.84 10.76
N ASP A 303 0.06 4.40 9.49
CA ASP A 303 -0.17 5.29 8.35
C ASP A 303 -1.32 6.28 8.58
N LYS A 304 -2.46 5.79 9.06
CA LYS A 304 -3.63 6.64 9.36
C LYS A 304 -3.38 7.54 10.56
N LYS A 305 -2.73 7.02 11.61
CA LYS A 305 -2.40 7.80 12.81
C LYS A 305 -1.47 8.97 12.46
N ILE A 306 -0.43 8.74 11.67
CA ILE A 306 0.49 9.77 11.17
C ILE A 306 -0.25 10.74 10.24
N SER A 307 -1.00 10.25 9.24
CA SER A 307 -1.74 11.12 8.33
C SER A 307 -2.74 12.01 9.05
N TYR A 308 -3.44 11.48 10.05
CA TYR A 308 -4.32 12.27 10.90
C TYR A 308 -3.51 13.30 11.68
N ALA A 309 -2.48 12.87 12.42
CA ALA A 309 -1.69 13.74 13.28
C ALA A 309 -1.06 14.92 12.54
N PHE A 310 -0.59 14.72 11.30
CA PHE A 310 0.02 15.75 10.46
C PHE A 310 -0.98 16.48 9.54
N ASN A 311 -2.28 16.29 9.74
CA ASN A 311 -3.30 17.04 9.03
C ASN A 311 -3.61 18.33 9.82
N PRO A 312 -3.52 19.52 9.19
CA PRO A 312 -3.84 20.79 9.84
C PRO A 312 -5.23 20.84 10.49
N SER A 313 -6.21 20.08 9.98
CA SER A 313 -7.56 19.96 10.57
C SER A 313 -7.61 19.32 11.97
N THR A 314 -6.49 18.76 12.47
CA THR A 314 -6.38 18.34 13.87
C THR A 314 -6.33 19.52 14.84
N LEU A 315 -5.96 20.69 14.32
CA LEU A 315 -6.07 21.97 14.99
C LEU A 315 -7.45 22.57 14.65
N ASN A 316 -8.06 23.28 15.60
CA ASN A 316 -9.24 24.08 15.32
C ASN A 316 -8.83 25.35 14.55
N ILE A 317 -8.56 25.23 13.25
CA ILE A 317 -8.15 26.34 12.38
C ILE A 317 -9.33 26.88 11.55
N GLU A 318 -9.59 28.18 11.65
CA GLU A 318 -10.71 28.85 10.95
C GLU A 318 -10.41 29.11 9.46
N THR A 319 -9.14 29.31 9.11
CA THR A 319 -8.70 29.77 7.78
C THR A 319 -8.61 28.66 6.73
N GLY A 320 -8.83 27.39 7.10
CA GLY A 320 -8.72 26.23 6.19
C GLY A 320 -7.30 25.86 5.74
N TYR A 321 -6.27 26.60 6.18
CA TYR A 321 -4.87 26.30 5.94
C TYR A 321 -3.97 26.75 7.10
N ILE A 322 -2.77 26.18 7.17
CA ILE A 322 -1.70 26.62 8.07
C ILE A 322 -0.46 27.03 7.27
N SER A 323 0.26 28.05 7.73
CA SER A 323 1.55 28.44 7.17
C SER A 323 2.68 27.94 8.05
N ILE A 324 3.66 27.25 7.46
CA ILE A 324 4.83 26.71 8.16
C ILE A 324 6.05 27.06 7.33
N ASN A 325 7.02 27.77 7.92
CA ASN A 325 8.25 28.20 7.23
C ASN A 325 7.98 28.89 5.87
N GLY A 326 6.90 29.68 5.78
CA GLY A 326 6.49 30.37 4.55
C GLY A 326 5.71 29.52 3.54
N ARG A 327 5.54 28.22 3.77
CA ARG A 327 4.75 27.30 2.92
C ARG A 327 3.35 27.10 3.48
N ARG A 328 2.35 27.14 2.59
CA ARG A 328 0.94 26.93 2.95
C ARG A 328 0.53 25.47 2.80
N TYR A 329 -0.13 24.94 3.82
CA TYR A 329 -0.65 23.57 3.86
C TYR A 329 -2.15 23.59 4.09
N SER A 330 -2.91 22.96 3.19
CA SER A 330 -4.37 22.84 3.28
C SER A 330 -4.80 21.90 4.41
N ALA A 331 -5.92 22.22 5.07
CA ALA A 331 -6.58 21.36 6.05
C ALA A 331 -7.15 20.05 5.45
N GLU A 332 -7.21 19.93 4.13
CA GLU A 332 -7.69 18.73 3.44
C GLU A 332 -6.59 17.67 3.28
N SER A 333 -5.32 18.03 3.48
CA SER A 333 -4.18 17.16 3.19
C SER A 333 -3.16 17.13 4.31
N SER A 334 -2.63 15.95 4.61
CA SER A 334 -1.53 15.81 5.56
C SER A 334 -0.27 16.51 5.03
N ILE A 335 0.42 17.26 5.88
CA ILE A 335 1.71 17.90 5.61
C ILE A 335 2.71 16.83 5.14
N ILE A 336 2.79 15.75 5.91
CA ILE A 336 3.63 14.60 5.62
C ILE A 336 2.88 13.29 5.88
N THR A 337 3.34 12.21 5.25
CA THR A 337 2.84 10.84 5.43
C THR A 337 4.02 9.91 5.64
N VAL A 338 3.78 8.71 6.17
CA VAL A 338 4.80 7.65 6.32
C VAL A 338 5.54 7.39 5.01
N ARG A 339 4.82 7.36 3.88
CA ARG A 339 5.43 7.18 2.56
C ARG A 339 6.39 8.32 2.19
N LYS A 340 6.06 9.56 2.57
CA LYS A 340 6.94 10.71 2.36
C LYS A 340 8.18 10.65 3.26
N PHE A 341 8.07 10.24 4.53
CA PHE A 341 9.24 9.99 5.39
C PHE A 341 10.18 8.94 4.79
N ARG A 342 9.63 7.81 4.36
CA ARG A 342 10.42 6.77 3.70
C ARG A 342 11.08 7.24 2.41
N LYS A 343 10.39 8.09 1.63
CA LYS A 343 10.97 8.68 0.42
C LYS A 343 12.08 9.68 0.76
N PHE A 344 11.91 10.48 1.82
CA PHE A 344 12.97 11.33 2.33
C PHE A 344 14.21 10.51 2.70
N TRP A 345 14.05 9.43 3.45
CA TRP A 345 15.16 8.56 3.85
C TRP A 345 15.93 8.03 2.61
N ASP A 346 15.21 7.51 1.61
CA ASP A 346 15.81 7.01 0.37
C ASP A 346 16.53 8.10 -0.43
N ASN A 347 15.90 9.27 -0.59
CA ASN A 347 16.48 10.42 -1.26
C ASN A 347 17.73 10.94 -0.55
N TYR A 348 17.67 11.01 0.79
CA TYR A 348 18.77 11.50 1.62
C TYR A 348 19.95 10.52 1.56
N ALA A 349 19.70 9.22 1.65
CA ALA A 349 20.73 8.20 1.47
C ALA A 349 21.38 8.28 0.08
N GLU A 350 20.58 8.48 -0.97
CA GLU A 350 21.08 8.62 -2.34
C GLU A 350 21.90 9.90 -2.55
N ALA A 351 21.42 11.04 -2.06
CA ALA A 351 22.13 12.32 -2.13
C ALA A 351 23.49 12.28 -1.42
N ASN A 352 23.61 11.50 -0.34
CA ASN A 352 24.84 11.31 0.41
C ASN A 352 25.65 10.07 -0.05
N ARG A 353 25.30 9.53 -1.22
CA ARG A 353 25.99 8.42 -1.89
C ARG A 353 26.14 7.19 -1.01
N MET A 354 25.09 6.82 -0.29
CA MET A 354 25.06 5.54 0.45
C MET A 354 25.26 4.38 -0.52
N ASP A 355 26.06 3.39 -0.14
CA ASP A 355 26.20 2.14 -0.88
C ASP A 355 24.82 1.54 -1.22
N PHE A 356 24.64 1.14 -2.48
CA PHE A 356 23.35 0.70 -3.00
C PHE A 356 22.84 -0.56 -2.30
N ARG A 357 23.72 -1.50 -1.95
CA ARG A 357 23.35 -2.75 -1.27
C ARG A 357 22.96 -2.47 0.17
N VAL A 358 23.75 -1.66 0.87
CA VAL A 358 23.42 -1.22 2.25
C VAL A 358 22.09 -0.46 2.27
N LYS A 359 21.88 0.49 1.36
CA LYS A 359 20.62 1.25 1.24
C LYS A 359 19.43 0.33 1.05
N ASN A 360 19.52 -0.63 0.14
CA ASN A 360 18.42 -1.55 -0.15
C ASN A 360 18.18 -2.56 0.97
N TYR A 361 19.25 -3.02 1.64
CA TYR A 361 19.15 -3.87 2.83
C TYR A 361 18.38 -3.15 3.94
N LEU A 362 18.80 -1.92 4.29
CA LEU A 362 18.17 -1.09 5.33
C LEU A 362 16.72 -0.71 4.98
N LEU A 363 16.38 -0.59 3.70
CA LEU A 363 15.00 -0.37 3.26
C LEU A 363 14.19 -1.67 3.11
N GLY A 364 14.77 -2.86 3.24
CA GLY A 364 14.06 -4.11 2.96
C GLY A 364 13.60 -4.19 1.51
N ARG A 365 14.51 -3.92 0.56
CA ARG A 365 14.32 -4.04 -0.90
C ARG A 365 15.11 -5.23 -1.42
N ARG A 366 14.47 -6.05 -2.25
CA ARG A 366 15.09 -7.23 -2.90
C ARG A 366 16.09 -6.89 -4.02
N VAL A 367 16.02 -5.68 -4.56
CA VAL A 367 16.83 -5.33 -5.73
C VAL A 367 18.29 -5.22 -5.30
N GLY A 368 19.16 -6.08 -5.85
CA GLY A 368 20.59 -6.07 -5.55
C GLY A 368 20.97 -6.50 -4.12
N VAL A 369 20.04 -7.13 -3.41
CA VAL A 369 20.25 -7.75 -2.09
C VAL A 369 19.66 -9.14 -2.14
N ASP A 370 20.51 -10.16 -2.17
CA ASP A 370 20.09 -11.56 -2.11
C ASP A 370 19.88 -12.02 -0.65
N ILE A 371 19.30 -13.21 -0.49
CA ILE A 371 19.03 -13.80 0.82
C ILE A 371 20.33 -14.08 1.56
N GLU A 372 21.39 -14.48 0.85
CA GLU A 372 22.72 -14.72 1.42
C GLU A 372 23.28 -13.45 2.09
N TYR A 373 23.00 -12.27 1.55
CA TYR A 373 23.36 -11.00 2.19
C TYR A 373 22.67 -10.82 3.54
N TYR A 374 21.38 -11.12 3.68
CA TYR A 374 20.67 -11.05 4.97
C TYR A 374 21.22 -12.05 6.00
N VAL A 375 21.50 -13.27 5.56
CA VAL A 375 22.10 -14.33 6.41
C VAL A 375 23.49 -13.92 6.88
N SER A 376 24.31 -13.36 5.99
CA SER A 376 25.67 -12.97 6.32
C SER A 376 25.73 -11.80 7.29
N VAL A 377 24.76 -10.86 7.31
CA VAL A 377 24.71 -9.82 8.35
C VAL A 377 24.51 -10.42 9.75
N LEU A 378 23.62 -11.41 9.89
CA LEU A 378 23.36 -12.07 11.18
C LEU A 378 24.54 -12.93 11.67
N ARG A 379 25.35 -13.46 10.75
CA ARG A 379 26.45 -14.39 11.06
C ARG A 379 27.83 -13.74 11.06
N ASN A 380 28.01 -12.59 10.41
CA ASN A 380 29.30 -11.97 10.19
C ASN A 380 29.33 -10.53 10.72
N LYS A 381 29.98 -10.36 11.88
CA LYS A 381 30.19 -9.05 12.53
C LYS A 381 30.80 -8.00 11.60
N LYS A 382 31.70 -8.39 10.68
CA LYS A 382 32.33 -7.46 9.73
C LYS A 382 31.32 -6.83 8.77
N VAL A 383 30.33 -7.60 8.32
CA VAL A 383 29.27 -7.08 7.43
C VAL A 383 28.37 -6.11 8.20
N PHE A 384 28.02 -6.45 9.44
CA PHE A 384 27.27 -5.55 10.32
C PHE A 384 28.02 -4.22 10.56
N PHE A 385 29.32 -4.27 10.92
CA PHE A 385 30.13 -3.06 11.10
C PHE A 385 30.19 -2.20 9.84
N ASN A 386 30.27 -2.80 8.65
CA ASN A 386 30.22 -2.05 7.40
C ASN A 386 28.88 -1.32 7.22
N ILE A 387 27.76 -2.00 7.52
CA ILE A 387 26.42 -1.39 7.48
C ILE A 387 26.30 -0.25 8.50
N GLN A 388 26.79 -0.47 9.72
CA GLN A 388 26.76 0.52 10.79
C GLN A 388 27.60 1.75 10.44
N SER A 389 28.83 1.55 9.96
CA SER A 389 29.72 2.62 9.51
C SER A 389 29.09 3.44 8.39
N GLU A 390 28.52 2.78 7.39
CA GLU A 390 27.87 3.45 6.27
C GLU A 390 26.60 4.20 6.68
N TYR A 391 25.81 3.63 7.59
CA TYR A 391 24.66 4.31 8.18
C TYR A 391 25.08 5.60 8.89
N PHE A 392 26.06 5.53 9.80
CA PHE A 392 26.50 6.70 10.57
C PHE A 392 27.23 7.73 9.73
N ARG A 393 27.97 7.33 8.68
CA ARG A 393 28.54 8.26 7.70
C ARG A 393 27.48 9.14 7.06
N VAL A 394 26.30 8.58 6.78
CA VAL A 394 25.22 9.29 6.08
C VAL A 394 24.29 10.02 7.06
N PHE A 395 23.85 9.33 8.11
CA PHE A 395 22.79 9.79 9.00
C PHE A 395 23.29 10.30 10.36
N GLY A 396 24.57 10.14 10.70
CA GLY A 396 25.09 10.43 12.04
C GLY A 396 25.01 11.90 12.48
N ASP A 397 24.94 12.84 11.54
CA ASP A 397 24.74 14.27 11.81
C ASP A 397 23.33 14.76 11.43
N LEU A 398 22.40 13.85 11.15
CA LEU A 398 21.06 14.24 10.68
C LEU A 398 20.29 15.02 11.76
N ASP A 399 20.42 14.64 13.02
CA ASP A 399 19.84 15.35 14.17
C ASP A 399 20.36 16.79 14.27
N LYS A 400 21.65 17.02 14.02
CA LYS A 400 22.24 18.36 13.97
C LYS A 400 21.63 19.20 12.83
N LYS A 401 21.40 18.59 11.67
CA LYS A 401 20.75 19.25 10.52
C LYS A 401 19.26 19.55 10.75
N LEU A 402 18.61 18.80 11.65
CA LEU A 402 17.21 19.00 12.04
C LEU A 402 17.07 19.88 13.29
N SER A 403 18.17 20.27 13.90
CA SER A 403 18.21 21.15 15.07
C SER A 403 17.95 22.62 14.68
N PRO A 404 17.40 23.45 15.58
CA PRO A 404 17.03 23.11 16.96
C PRO A 404 15.65 22.42 17.09
N VAL A 405 14.84 22.41 16.02
CA VAL A 405 13.43 22.00 16.07
C VAL A 405 13.25 20.57 16.59
N ILE A 406 14.13 19.64 16.17
CA ILE A 406 14.05 18.26 16.62
C ILE A 406 14.31 18.12 18.13
N GLN A 407 15.21 18.90 18.72
CA GLN A 407 15.49 18.85 20.15
C GLN A 407 14.31 19.37 20.97
N GLU A 408 13.67 20.45 20.52
CA GLU A 408 12.48 21.03 21.17
C GLU A 408 11.28 20.08 21.18
N VAL A 409 11.04 19.39 20.05
CA VAL A 409 9.92 18.45 19.92
C VAL A 409 10.13 17.23 20.83
N PHE A 410 11.35 16.69 20.84
CA PHE A 410 11.67 15.44 21.53
C PHE A 410 12.14 15.60 22.98
N GLU A 411 12.38 16.84 23.42
CA GLU A 411 12.82 17.16 24.80
C GLU A 411 14.14 16.48 25.16
N ILE A 412 15.02 16.32 24.17
CA ILE A 412 16.35 15.72 24.34
C ILE A 412 17.36 16.85 24.30
N LYS A 413 18.08 17.04 25.40
CA LYS A 413 19.34 17.78 25.41
C LYS A 413 20.43 16.78 25.04
N ILE A 414 21.05 16.97 23.87
CA ILE A 414 22.22 16.19 23.44
C ILE A 414 23.46 16.86 24.03
#